data_AF-T0S5M9-F1
#
_entry.id   AF-T0S5M9-F1
#
_cell.length_a   1.000
_cell.length_b   1.000
_cell.length_c   1.000
_cell.angle_alpha   90.00
_cell.angle_beta   90.00
_cell.angle_gamma   90.00
#
_symmetry.space_group_name_H-M   'P 1'
#
loop_
_entity.id
_entity.type
_entity.pdbx_description
1 polymer ?
#
loop_
_entity_poly.entity_id
_entity_poly.type
_entity_poly.pdbx_seq_one_letter_code
_entity_poly.pdbx_strand_id
1 'polypeptide(L)'
;MSTVQVPPTRMNLTVYKAKRVAAKKGFDLLKKKADALKMRFQAMLREIQKTKMTMSQDAADAFFSLSQAQYAAGDFRHKVIESVTTAEFRLENRIDNVAGVKLPVFTDVETAREKSENIGLSGGGGKIQNCRDKFRHLLKALVKLASLQTSFVTLDEALKVTNRRVNALDNVTIPRIDKVIDYISRELDELEREDFVRIKKVQANKIQAAKELALETEAQAAAEVASGVPVFTASDLDILAAFEPAADADVVF
;
A
#
# COMPACT_ATOMS: atom_id res chain seq x y z
N MET A 1 -14.04 16.80 -12.02
CA MET A 1 -13.87 16.07 -10.75
C MET A 1 -13.05 16.93 -9.82
N SER A 2 -13.61 17.22 -8.65
CA SER A 2 -13.19 18.21 -7.65
C SER A 2 -11.68 18.42 -7.54
N THR A 3 -11.21 19.56 -8.02
CA THR A 3 -9.94 20.15 -7.62
C THR A 3 -9.97 20.29 -6.11
N VAL A 4 -9.15 19.51 -5.42
CA VAL A 4 -8.99 19.65 -3.97
C VAL A 4 -8.47 21.07 -3.74
N GLN A 5 -9.33 21.95 -3.22
CA GLN A 5 -8.96 23.30 -2.78
C GLN A 5 -8.09 23.16 -1.54
N VAL A 6 -6.81 22.87 -1.75
CA VAL A 6 -5.81 22.99 -0.68
C VAL A 6 -5.27 24.41 -0.74
N PRO A 7 -5.34 25.16 0.37
CA PRO A 7 -4.79 26.50 0.39
C PRO A 7 -3.26 26.44 0.17
N PRO A 8 -2.70 27.28 -0.70
CA PRO A 8 -1.28 27.26 -1.04
C PRO A 8 -0.45 27.84 0.11
N THR A 9 -0.05 26.97 1.04
CA THR A 9 0.81 27.33 2.18
C THR A 9 2.06 26.47 2.20
N ARG A 10 3.18 27.02 2.73
CA ARG A 10 4.45 26.27 2.89
C ARG A 10 4.28 25.00 3.74
N MET A 11 3.36 25.03 4.71
CA MET A 11 3.01 23.85 5.52
C MET A 11 2.38 22.75 4.66
N ASN A 12 1.38 23.10 3.84
CA ASN A 12 0.74 22.14 2.95
C ASN A 12 1.71 21.58 1.91
N LEU A 13 2.60 22.40 1.36
CA LEU A 13 3.64 21.94 0.45
C LEU A 13 4.52 20.84 1.08
N THR A 14 4.90 21.00 2.35
CA THR A 14 5.66 19.98 3.09
C THR A 14 4.86 18.70 3.26
N VAL A 15 3.58 18.80 3.63
CA VAL A 15 2.67 17.65 3.78
C VAL A 15 2.52 16.88 2.45
N TYR A 16 2.32 17.58 1.32
CA TYR A 16 2.17 16.94 0.02
C TYR A 16 3.48 16.33 -0.50
N LYS A 17 4.63 16.96 -0.25
CA LYS A 17 5.95 16.36 -0.52
C LYS A 17 6.16 15.06 0.28
N ALA A 18 5.79 15.05 1.56
CA ALA A 18 5.84 13.84 2.38
C ALA A 18 4.90 12.74 1.85
N LYS A 19 3.66 13.11 1.47
CA LYS A 19 2.70 12.19 0.83
C LYS A 19 3.23 11.61 -0.48
N ARG A 20 3.92 12.39 -1.31
CA ARG A 20 4.55 11.92 -2.55
C ARG A 20 5.60 10.85 -2.27
N VAL A 21 6.49 11.10 -1.31
CA VAL A 21 7.53 10.13 -0.92
C VAL A 21 6.89 8.85 -0.35
N ALA A 22 5.88 8.99 0.49
CA ALA A 22 5.13 7.85 1.04
C ALA A 22 4.43 7.03 -0.06
N ALA A 23 3.80 7.70 -1.03
CA ALA A 23 3.14 7.04 -2.17
C ALA A 23 4.14 6.27 -3.05
N LYS A 24 5.32 6.85 -3.34
CA LYS A 24 6.40 6.17 -4.07
C LYS A 24 6.91 4.93 -3.33
N LYS A 25 7.21 5.06 -2.03
CA LYS A 25 7.62 3.92 -1.20
C LYS A 25 6.53 2.82 -1.14
N GLY A 26 5.27 3.23 -1.03
CA GLY A 26 4.13 2.31 -1.06
C GLY A 26 3.99 1.57 -2.39
N PHE A 27 4.21 2.26 -3.51
CA PHE A 27 4.23 1.65 -4.84
C PHE A 27 5.33 0.58 -4.96
N ASP A 28 6.56 0.88 -4.54
CA ASP A 28 7.68 -0.06 -4.60
C ASP A 28 7.43 -1.32 -3.76
N LEU A 29 6.87 -1.14 -2.55
CA LEU A 29 6.53 -2.26 -1.66
C LEU A 29 5.42 -3.13 -2.25
N LEU A 30 4.36 -2.52 -2.77
CA LEU A 30 3.25 -3.25 -3.39
C LEU A 30 3.67 -3.97 -4.66
N LYS A 31 4.59 -3.38 -5.45
CA LYS A 31 5.16 -4.00 -6.64
C LYS A 31 5.96 -5.25 -6.28
N LYS A 32 6.85 -5.16 -5.27
CA LYS A 32 7.59 -6.33 -4.75
C LYS A 32 6.66 -7.44 -4.24
N LYS A 33 5.57 -7.07 -3.55
CA LYS A 33 4.54 -8.03 -3.12
C LYS A 33 3.85 -8.69 -4.31
N ALA A 34 3.47 -7.91 -5.33
CA ALA A 34 2.82 -8.43 -6.53
C ALA A 34 3.73 -9.41 -7.30
N ASP A 35 5.02 -9.10 -7.42
CA ASP A 35 5.99 -9.96 -8.08
C ASP A 35 6.17 -11.29 -7.32
N ALA A 36 6.27 -11.24 -5.99
CA ALA A 36 6.34 -12.45 -5.16
C ALA A 36 5.08 -13.32 -5.28
N LEU A 37 3.90 -12.70 -5.27
CA LEU A 37 2.63 -13.40 -5.49
C LEU A 37 2.56 -14.02 -6.88
N LYS A 38 3.03 -13.31 -7.92
CA LYS A 38 3.06 -13.81 -9.30
C LYS A 38 3.97 -15.03 -9.46
N MET A 39 5.14 -15.04 -8.81
CA MET A 39 6.02 -16.21 -8.82
C MET A 39 5.34 -17.44 -8.20
N ARG A 40 4.67 -17.26 -7.05
CA ARG A 40 3.92 -18.34 -6.38
C ARG A 40 2.70 -18.79 -7.19
N PHE A 41 1.99 -17.87 -7.81
CA PHE A 41 0.87 -18.16 -8.71
C PHE A 41 1.29 -19.08 -9.86
N GLN A 42 2.41 -18.78 -10.52
CA GLN A 42 2.94 -19.61 -11.61
C GLN A 42 3.46 -20.98 -11.12
N ALA A 43 4.02 -21.05 -9.92
CA ALA A 43 4.42 -22.32 -9.31
C ALA A 43 3.20 -23.21 -9.03
N MET A 44 2.14 -22.65 -8.42
CA MET A 44 0.89 -23.39 -8.17
C MET A 44 0.20 -23.82 -9.45
N LEU A 45 0.19 -22.98 -10.50
CA LEU A 45 -0.41 -23.35 -11.78
C LEU A 45 0.25 -24.61 -12.39
N ARG A 46 1.58 -24.68 -12.34
CA ARG A 46 2.34 -25.86 -12.79
C ARG A 46 2.04 -27.09 -11.94
N GLU A 47 1.94 -26.92 -10.61
CA GLU A 47 1.60 -28.02 -9.71
C GLU A 47 0.18 -28.54 -9.94
N ILE A 48 -0.79 -27.64 -10.10
CA ILE A 48 -2.19 -27.98 -10.43
C ILE A 48 -2.26 -28.78 -11.73
N GLN A 49 -1.56 -28.34 -12.78
CA GLN A 49 -1.54 -29.07 -14.05
C GLN A 49 -0.96 -30.48 -13.88
N LYS A 50 0.16 -30.61 -13.17
CA LYS A 50 0.79 -31.91 -12.90
C LYS A 50 -0.15 -32.82 -12.10
N THR A 51 -0.69 -32.33 -10.99
CA THR A 51 -1.59 -33.12 -10.12
C THR A 51 -2.90 -33.48 -10.81
N LYS A 52 -3.43 -32.60 -11.68
CA LYS A 52 -4.63 -32.91 -12.47
C LYS A 52 -4.39 -34.06 -13.45
N MET A 53 -3.22 -34.09 -14.10
CA MET A 53 -2.86 -35.17 -15.02
C MET A 53 -2.67 -36.50 -14.27
N THR A 54 -1.96 -36.50 -13.14
CA THR A 54 -1.78 -37.73 -12.34
C THR A 54 -3.12 -38.23 -11.78
N MET A 55 -3.96 -37.34 -11.23
CA MET A 55 -5.29 -37.68 -10.74
C MET A 55 -6.18 -38.29 -11.82
N SER A 56 -6.08 -37.81 -13.08
CA SER A 56 -6.84 -38.39 -14.19
C SER A 56 -6.44 -39.84 -14.48
N GLN A 57 -5.16 -40.18 -14.33
CA GLN A 57 -4.66 -41.55 -14.49
C GLN A 57 -5.10 -42.42 -13.31
N ASP A 58 -4.93 -41.93 -12.08
CA ASP A 58 -5.36 -42.63 -10.87
C ASP A 58 -6.87 -42.90 -10.87
N ALA A 59 -7.67 -41.97 -11.42
CA ALA A 59 -9.11 -42.13 -11.57
C ALA A 59 -9.45 -43.27 -12.54
N ALA A 60 -8.80 -43.31 -13.70
CA ALA A 60 -8.99 -44.38 -14.67
C ALA A 60 -8.66 -45.75 -14.07
N ASP A 61 -7.55 -45.85 -13.33
CA ASP A 61 -7.11 -47.08 -12.66
C ASP A 61 -8.05 -47.53 -11.53
N ALA A 62 -8.64 -46.57 -10.81
CA ALA A 62 -9.62 -46.84 -9.76
C ALA A 62 -10.95 -47.35 -10.35
N PHE A 63 -11.47 -46.70 -11.40
CA PHE A 63 -12.70 -47.17 -12.08
C PHE A 63 -12.51 -48.50 -12.79
N PHE A 64 -11.33 -48.77 -13.35
CA PHE A 64 -11.01 -50.08 -13.89
C PHE A 64 -11.01 -51.14 -12.78
N SER A 65 -10.44 -50.83 -11.61
CA SER A 65 -10.48 -51.73 -10.44
C SER A 65 -11.89 -51.96 -9.92
N LEU A 66 -12.78 -50.97 -10.01
CA LEU A 66 -14.19 -51.12 -9.68
C LEU A 66 -14.87 -52.13 -10.59
N SER A 67 -14.60 -52.03 -11.89
CA SER A 67 -15.13 -52.96 -12.90
C SER A 67 -14.67 -54.40 -12.64
N GLN A 68 -13.40 -54.58 -12.26
CA GLN A 68 -12.87 -55.90 -11.85
C GLN A 68 -13.54 -56.43 -10.58
N ALA A 69 -13.78 -55.57 -9.59
CA ALA A 69 -14.45 -55.95 -8.36
C ALA A 69 -15.91 -56.36 -8.62
N GLN A 70 -16.62 -55.62 -9.49
CA GLN A 70 -18.00 -55.93 -9.87
C GLN A 70 -18.11 -57.24 -10.65
N TYR A 71 -17.15 -57.53 -11.52
CA TYR A 71 -17.08 -58.82 -12.22
C TYR A 71 -16.86 -59.99 -11.24
N ALA A 72 -15.99 -59.81 -10.23
CA ALA A 72 -15.63 -60.89 -9.30
C ALA A 72 -16.66 -61.14 -8.19
N ALA A 73 -17.31 -60.09 -7.68
CA ALA A 73 -18.21 -60.15 -6.52
C ALA A 73 -19.70 -59.97 -6.86
N GLY A 74 -20.02 -59.69 -8.13
CA GLY A 74 -21.37 -59.32 -8.56
C GLY A 74 -21.75 -57.91 -8.12
N ASP A 75 -23.05 -57.64 -7.97
CA ASP A 75 -23.52 -56.34 -7.48
C ASP A 75 -23.40 -56.25 -5.95
N PHE A 76 -22.44 -55.44 -5.50
CA PHE A 76 -22.19 -55.15 -4.08
C PHE A 76 -22.55 -53.70 -3.69
N ARG A 77 -23.17 -52.93 -4.60
CA ARG A 77 -23.47 -51.50 -4.39
C ARG A 77 -24.38 -51.28 -3.19
N HIS A 78 -25.46 -52.04 -3.07
CA HIS A 78 -26.43 -51.92 -1.97
C HIS A 78 -25.77 -52.16 -0.60
N LYS A 79 -24.90 -53.17 -0.51
CA LYS A 79 -24.15 -53.50 0.72
C LYS A 79 -23.21 -52.37 1.15
N VAL A 80 -22.56 -51.71 0.19
CA VAL A 80 -21.69 -50.56 0.48
C VAL A 80 -22.51 -49.39 1.02
N ILE A 81 -23.64 -49.06 0.39
CA ILE A 81 -24.50 -47.94 0.81
C ILE A 81 -25.03 -48.17 2.24
N GLU A 82 -25.49 -49.39 2.53
CA GLU A 82 -26.00 -49.76 3.86
C GLU A 82 -24.91 -49.75 4.93
N SER A 83 -23.66 -50.04 4.57
CA SER A 83 -22.53 -50.06 5.52
C SER A 83 -22.05 -48.69 6.00
N VAL A 84 -22.54 -47.59 5.42
CA VAL A 84 -22.05 -46.23 5.71
C VAL A 84 -22.80 -45.64 6.91
N THR A 85 -22.12 -45.53 8.05
CA THR A 85 -22.64 -44.84 9.26
C THR A 85 -21.90 -43.53 9.53
N THR A 86 -20.57 -43.57 9.53
CA THR A 86 -19.69 -42.41 9.75
C THR A 86 -18.60 -42.33 8.68
N ALA A 87 -18.12 -41.12 8.40
CA ALA A 87 -17.05 -40.91 7.43
C ALA A 87 -15.68 -41.33 8.01
N GLU A 88 -15.03 -42.29 7.35
CA GLU A 88 -13.64 -42.72 7.64
C GLU A 88 -12.63 -41.63 7.27
N PHE A 89 -12.89 -40.90 6.17
CA PHE A 89 -12.02 -39.87 5.64
C PHE A 89 -12.60 -38.48 5.94
N ARG A 90 -11.88 -37.69 6.75
CA ARG A 90 -12.28 -36.32 7.12
C ARG A 90 -11.24 -35.31 6.63
N LEU A 91 -11.70 -34.07 6.48
CA LEU A 91 -10.85 -32.95 6.09
C LEU A 91 -10.73 -31.95 7.23
N GLU A 92 -9.50 -31.55 7.50
CA GLU A 92 -9.20 -30.41 8.35
C GLU A 92 -8.74 -29.23 7.48
N ASN A 93 -9.11 -28.03 7.92
CA ASN A 93 -8.69 -26.79 7.25
C ASN A 93 -7.54 -26.18 8.02
N ARG A 94 -6.43 -25.92 7.31
CA ARG A 94 -5.25 -25.24 7.79
C ARG A 94 -5.06 -23.94 7.01
N ILE A 95 -4.62 -22.89 7.69
CA ILE A 95 -4.30 -21.63 7.03
C ILE A 95 -2.79 -21.57 6.78
N ASP A 96 -2.40 -21.39 5.52
CA ASP A 96 -1.03 -21.07 5.11
C ASP A 96 -0.90 -19.57 4.78
N ASN A 97 0.25 -18.96 5.01
CA ASN A 97 0.46 -17.53 4.80
C ASN A 97 1.54 -17.29 3.73
N VAL A 98 1.14 -16.73 2.60
CA VAL A 98 2.04 -16.42 1.48
C VAL A 98 2.03 -14.92 1.22
N ALA A 99 3.14 -14.24 1.51
CA ALA A 99 3.31 -12.79 1.31
C ALA A 99 2.19 -11.94 1.93
N GLY A 100 1.64 -12.38 3.06
CA GLY A 100 0.56 -11.72 3.79
C GLY A 100 -0.85 -12.00 3.24
N VAL A 101 -1.01 -13.03 2.41
CA VAL A 101 -2.30 -13.57 1.98
C VAL A 101 -2.53 -14.91 2.68
N LYS A 102 -3.65 -15.06 3.37
CA LYS A 102 -4.06 -16.28 4.06
C LYS A 102 -4.71 -17.23 3.07
N LEU A 103 -4.07 -18.34 2.78
CA LEU A 103 -4.53 -19.38 1.87
C LEU A 103 -5.13 -20.55 2.68
N PRO A 104 -6.35 -21.00 2.39
CA PRO A 104 -6.89 -22.21 2.97
C PRO A 104 -6.25 -23.44 2.32
N VAL A 105 -5.73 -24.34 3.14
CA VAL A 105 -5.09 -25.60 2.76
C VAL A 105 -5.82 -26.74 3.46
N PHE A 106 -6.22 -27.76 2.72
CA PHE A 106 -6.90 -28.92 3.29
C PHE A 106 -5.90 -30.03 3.62
N THR A 107 -6.03 -30.60 4.81
CA THR A 107 -5.28 -31.78 5.26
C THR A 107 -6.22 -32.94 5.51
N ASP A 108 -5.82 -34.15 5.13
CA ASP A 108 -6.58 -35.36 5.38
C ASP A 108 -6.38 -35.86 6.81
N VAL A 109 -7.48 -36.19 7.47
CA VAL A 109 -7.49 -36.84 8.79
C VAL A 109 -8.25 -38.15 8.65
N GLU A 110 -7.52 -39.24 8.79
CA GLU A 110 -8.08 -40.58 8.82
C GLU A 110 -8.58 -40.87 10.24
N THR A 111 -9.89 -41.06 10.38
CA THR A 111 -10.48 -41.53 11.64
C THR A 111 -10.32 -43.05 11.72
N ALA A 112 -10.01 -43.57 12.92
CA ALA A 112 -9.81 -44.99 13.13
C ALA A 112 -11.01 -45.82 12.64
N ARG A 113 -10.70 -46.95 11.98
CA ARG A 113 -11.68 -47.83 11.32
C ARG A 113 -12.70 -48.39 12.30
N GLU A 114 -13.98 -48.21 11.98
CA GLU A 114 -15.03 -49.17 12.36
C GLU A 114 -15.21 -50.18 11.21
N LYS A 115 -15.24 -51.47 11.57
CA LYS A 115 -15.10 -52.66 10.71
C LYS A 115 -16.12 -52.71 9.56
N SER A 116 -15.75 -52.24 8.38
CA SER A 116 -16.42 -52.56 7.10
C SER A 116 -15.75 -53.75 6.38
N GLU A 117 -15.16 -54.70 7.12
CA GLU A 117 -14.41 -55.84 6.56
C GLU A 117 -15.31 -56.97 6.04
N ASN A 118 -16.62 -56.89 6.28
CA ASN A 118 -17.58 -57.96 5.96
C ASN A 118 -18.08 -57.94 4.51
N ILE A 119 -17.63 -56.98 3.67
CA ILE A 119 -18.06 -56.87 2.27
C ILE A 119 -17.22 -57.80 1.39
N GLY A 120 -17.87 -58.74 0.69
CA GLY A 120 -17.20 -59.67 -0.23
C GLY A 120 -16.78 -61.01 0.39
N LEU A 121 -17.35 -61.37 1.55
CA LEU A 121 -17.07 -62.64 2.24
C LEU A 121 -17.44 -63.88 1.39
N SER A 122 -18.48 -63.79 0.55
CA SER A 122 -18.90 -64.91 -0.30
C SER A 122 -18.06 -65.08 -1.56
N GLY A 123 -17.20 -64.11 -1.91
CA GLY A 123 -16.40 -64.11 -3.14
C GLY A 123 -15.95 -62.71 -3.55
N GLY A 124 -14.74 -62.59 -4.07
CA GLY A 124 -14.21 -61.33 -4.61
C GLY A 124 -13.72 -60.29 -3.60
N GLY A 125 -13.71 -60.58 -2.29
CA GLY A 125 -13.25 -59.66 -1.23
C GLY A 125 -11.86 -59.05 -1.45
N GLY A 126 -10.90 -59.82 -1.97
CA GLY A 126 -9.56 -59.29 -2.31
C GLY A 126 -9.57 -58.22 -3.40
N LYS A 127 -10.46 -58.35 -4.41
CA LYS A 127 -10.61 -57.34 -5.46
C LYS A 127 -11.33 -56.10 -4.95
N ILE A 128 -12.32 -56.27 -4.07
CA ILE A 128 -13.01 -55.17 -3.39
C ILE A 128 -12.03 -54.38 -2.51
N GLN A 129 -11.15 -55.06 -1.76
CA GLN A 129 -10.16 -54.40 -0.92
C GLN A 129 -9.15 -53.61 -1.75
N ASN A 130 -8.63 -54.18 -2.84
CA ASN A 130 -7.75 -53.47 -3.78
C ASN A 130 -8.44 -52.25 -4.40
N CYS A 131 -9.72 -52.38 -4.76
CA CYS A 131 -10.54 -51.27 -5.26
C CYS A 131 -10.64 -50.17 -4.20
N ARG A 132 -10.94 -50.52 -2.94
CA ARG A 132 -11.01 -49.57 -1.82
C ARG A 132 -9.71 -48.80 -1.65
N ASP A 133 -8.57 -49.47 -1.69
CA ASP A 133 -7.27 -48.84 -1.49
C ASP A 133 -6.90 -47.89 -2.66
N LYS A 134 -7.26 -48.24 -3.90
CA LYS A 134 -7.13 -47.34 -5.06
C LYS A 134 -8.03 -46.11 -4.94
N PHE A 135 -9.28 -46.27 -4.53
CA PHE A 135 -10.17 -45.13 -4.30
C PHE A 135 -9.70 -44.24 -3.15
N ARG A 136 -9.10 -44.80 -2.09
CA ARG A 136 -8.46 -43.99 -1.03
C ARG A 136 -7.31 -43.17 -1.57
N HIS A 137 -6.45 -43.76 -2.41
CA HIS A 137 -5.35 -43.03 -3.04
C HIS A 137 -5.87 -41.90 -3.93
N LEU A 138 -6.88 -42.17 -4.75
CA LEU A 138 -7.55 -41.16 -5.58
C LEU A 138 -8.15 -40.03 -4.75
N LEU A 139 -8.77 -40.35 -3.62
CA LEU A 139 -9.38 -39.36 -2.73
C LEU A 139 -8.31 -38.43 -2.12
N LYS A 140 -7.17 -38.97 -1.70
CA LYS A 140 -6.01 -38.15 -1.26
C LYS A 140 -5.51 -37.23 -2.37
N ALA A 141 -5.40 -37.72 -3.60
CA ALA A 141 -5.01 -36.90 -4.75
C ALA A 141 -6.04 -35.77 -5.04
N LEU A 142 -7.34 -36.08 -4.95
CA LEU A 142 -8.43 -35.12 -5.12
C LEU A 142 -8.40 -34.02 -4.07
N VAL A 143 -8.15 -34.36 -2.81
CA VAL A 143 -8.05 -33.40 -1.71
C VAL A 143 -6.87 -32.47 -1.89
N LYS A 144 -5.72 -33.01 -2.29
CA LYS A 144 -4.55 -32.19 -2.65
C LYS A 144 -4.87 -31.23 -3.79
N LEU A 145 -5.54 -31.70 -4.84
CA LEU A 145 -5.94 -30.86 -5.97
C LEU A 145 -6.92 -29.76 -5.54
N ALA A 146 -7.94 -30.11 -4.74
CA ALA A 146 -8.94 -29.17 -4.24
C ALA A 146 -8.30 -28.08 -3.34
N SER A 147 -7.32 -28.47 -2.52
CA SER A 147 -6.53 -27.54 -1.71
C SER A 147 -5.78 -26.55 -2.60
N LEU A 148 -5.08 -27.03 -3.62
CA LEU A 148 -4.35 -26.17 -4.57
C LEU A 148 -5.30 -25.25 -5.34
N GLN A 149 -6.46 -25.74 -5.79
CA GLN A 149 -7.45 -24.94 -6.52
C GLN A 149 -8.06 -23.83 -5.65
N THR A 150 -8.41 -24.14 -4.41
CA THR A 150 -8.99 -23.16 -3.48
C THR A 150 -7.97 -22.08 -3.11
N SER A 151 -6.72 -22.49 -2.83
CA SER A 151 -5.59 -21.59 -2.65
C SER A 151 -5.31 -20.74 -3.90
N PHE A 152 -5.49 -21.30 -5.10
CA PHE A 152 -5.26 -20.59 -6.35
C PHE A 152 -6.28 -19.46 -6.59
N VAL A 153 -7.56 -19.70 -6.36
CA VAL A 153 -8.63 -18.69 -6.53
C VAL A 153 -8.41 -17.52 -5.56
N THR A 154 -8.15 -17.83 -4.29
CA THR A 154 -7.87 -16.80 -3.27
C THR A 154 -6.61 -15.99 -3.57
N LEU A 155 -5.55 -16.65 -4.07
CA LEU A 155 -4.34 -15.94 -4.48
C LEU A 155 -4.55 -15.08 -5.74
N ASP A 156 -5.35 -15.53 -6.71
CA ASP A 156 -5.69 -14.77 -7.93
C ASP A 156 -6.41 -13.46 -7.59
N GLU A 157 -7.41 -13.51 -6.71
CA GLU A 157 -8.12 -12.33 -6.24
C GLU A 157 -7.18 -11.34 -5.55
N ALA A 158 -6.31 -11.84 -4.66
CA ALA A 158 -5.33 -11.02 -3.98
C ALA A 158 -4.32 -10.37 -4.95
N LEU A 159 -3.89 -11.10 -5.98
CA LEU A 159 -3.01 -10.59 -7.03
C LEU A 159 -3.69 -9.49 -7.85
N LYS A 160 -4.94 -9.70 -8.27
CA LYS A 160 -5.74 -8.71 -9.00
C LYS A 160 -5.92 -7.43 -8.20
N VAL A 161 -6.26 -7.54 -6.91
CA VAL A 161 -6.42 -6.37 -6.02
C VAL A 161 -5.08 -5.63 -5.87
N THR A 162 -3.98 -6.35 -5.70
CA THR A 162 -2.65 -5.74 -5.56
C THR A 162 -2.24 -5.02 -6.85
N ASN A 163 -2.42 -5.64 -8.02
CA ASN A 163 -2.13 -5.02 -9.32
C ASN A 163 -3.00 -3.78 -9.58
N ARG A 164 -4.29 -3.82 -9.23
CA ARG A 164 -5.16 -2.64 -9.33
C ARG A 164 -4.67 -1.50 -8.44
N ARG A 165 -4.20 -1.78 -7.23
CA ARG A 165 -3.64 -0.77 -6.32
C ARG A 165 -2.33 -0.18 -6.83
N VAL A 166 -1.43 -1.02 -7.36
CA VAL A 166 -0.19 -0.56 -7.99
C VAL A 166 -0.50 0.37 -9.16
N ASN A 167 -1.45 -0.02 -10.03
CA ASN A 167 -1.86 0.79 -11.17
C ASN A 167 -2.54 2.11 -10.76
N ALA A 168 -3.37 2.09 -9.72
CA ALA A 168 -4.02 3.29 -9.19
C ALA A 168 -3.00 4.27 -8.57
N LEU A 169 -1.94 3.76 -7.94
CA LEU A 169 -0.86 4.60 -7.43
C LEU A 169 -0.10 5.27 -8.56
N ASP A 170 0.29 4.50 -9.59
CA ASP A 170 1.11 4.97 -10.70
C ASP A 170 0.38 5.97 -11.59
N ASN A 171 -0.84 5.62 -12.02
CA ASN A 171 -1.55 6.38 -13.06
C ASN A 171 -2.52 7.44 -12.52
N VAL A 172 -2.94 7.36 -11.25
CA VAL A 172 -3.95 8.28 -10.69
C VAL A 172 -3.40 9.07 -9.51
N THR A 173 -2.85 8.38 -8.51
CA THR A 173 -2.59 8.99 -7.20
C THR A 173 -1.30 9.82 -7.20
N ILE A 174 -0.20 9.26 -7.70
CA ILE A 174 1.09 9.97 -7.79
C ILE A 174 0.97 11.19 -8.71
N PRO A 175 0.42 11.10 -9.94
CA PRO A 175 0.27 12.26 -10.82
C PRO A 175 -0.65 13.33 -10.24
N ARG A 176 -1.68 12.93 -9.49
CA ARG A 176 -2.57 13.90 -8.82
C ARG A 176 -1.85 14.65 -7.69
N ILE A 177 -0.99 13.97 -6.92
CA ILE A 177 -0.18 14.62 -5.89
C ILE A 177 0.83 15.58 -6.54
N ASP A 178 1.49 15.15 -7.62
CA ASP A 178 2.48 15.97 -8.32
C ASP A 178 1.83 17.25 -8.89
N LYS A 179 0.64 17.16 -9.50
CA LYS A 179 -0.14 18.34 -9.94
C LYS A 179 -0.48 19.31 -8.80
N VAL A 180 -0.79 18.80 -7.61
CA VAL A 180 -1.09 19.64 -6.44
C VAL A 180 0.17 20.32 -5.91
N ILE A 181 1.31 19.61 -5.90
CA ILE A 181 2.60 20.20 -5.52
C ILE A 181 2.98 21.32 -6.49
N ASP A 182 2.84 21.09 -7.80
CA ASP A 182 3.13 22.09 -8.83
C ASP A 182 2.23 23.33 -8.69
N TYR A 183 0.94 23.14 -8.39
CA TYR A 183 0.01 24.24 -8.11
C TYR A 183 0.45 25.06 -6.89
N ILE A 184 0.71 24.41 -5.75
CA ILE A 184 1.11 25.11 -4.52
C ILE A 184 2.45 25.83 -4.71
N SER A 185 3.40 25.23 -5.42
CA SER A 185 4.70 25.86 -5.70
C SER A 185 4.50 27.14 -6.53
N ARG A 186 3.71 27.08 -7.61
CA ARG A 186 3.45 28.25 -8.47
C ARG A 186 2.77 29.40 -7.71
N GLU A 187 1.79 29.09 -6.87
CA GLU A 187 1.11 30.10 -6.05
C GLU A 187 2.03 30.72 -5.00
N LEU A 188 2.88 29.92 -4.35
CA LEU A 188 3.86 30.44 -3.39
C LEU A 188 4.91 31.31 -4.08
N ASP A 189 5.39 30.90 -5.25
CA ASP A 189 6.36 31.68 -6.04
C ASP A 189 5.76 33.02 -6.49
N GLU A 190 4.47 33.07 -6.85
CA GLU A 190 3.79 34.32 -7.22
C GLU A 190 3.58 35.23 -6.00
N LEU A 191 3.16 34.68 -4.85
CA LEU A 191 3.04 35.45 -3.59
C LEU A 191 4.39 36.04 -3.16
N GLU A 192 5.47 35.26 -3.25
CA GLU A 192 6.83 35.72 -2.95
C GLU A 192 7.28 36.82 -3.92
N ARG A 193 6.87 36.73 -5.19
CA ARG A 193 7.14 37.75 -6.21
C ARG A 193 6.40 39.06 -5.93
N GLU A 194 5.13 38.99 -5.55
CA GLU A 194 4.35 40.16 -5.14
C GLU A 194 4.94 40.87 -3.92
N ASP A 195 5.31 40.11 -2.89
CA ASP A 195 5.94 40.63 -1.68
C ASP A 195 7.31 41.25 -1.98
N PHE A 196 8.11 40.64 -2.85
CA PHE A 196 9.39 41.19 -3.28
C PHE A 196 9.22 42.55 -3.98
N VAL A 197 8.23 42.68 -4.87
CA VAL A 197 7.93 43.96 -5.54
C VAL A 197 7.44 45.00 -4.53
N ARG A 198 6.61 44.61 -3.55
CA ARG A 198 6.13 45.50 -2.48
C ARG A 198 7.28 46.04 -1.64
N ILE A 199 8.19 45.16 -1.19
CA ILE A 199 9.38 45.55 -0.42
C ILE A 199 10.28 46.48 -1.23
N LYS A 200 10.52 46.16 -2.50
CA LYS A 200 11.35 46.99 -3.39
C LYS A 200 10.79 48.41 -3.56
N LYS A 201 9.46 48.56 -3.71
CA LYS A 201 8.82 49.89 -3.78
C LYS A 201 8.96 50.67 -2.48
N VAL A 202 8.77 50.03 -1.32
CA VAL A 202 8.93 50.68 -0.01
C VAL A 202 10.37 51.15 0.21
N GLN A 203 11.36 50.32 -0.17
CA GLN A 203 12.77 50.71 -0.12
C GLN A 203 13.09 51.87 -1.07
N ALA A 204 12.57 51.84 -2.30
CA ALA A 204 12.75 52.93 -3.25
C ALA A 204 12.17 54.25 -2.71
N ASN A 205 10.96 54.21 -2.13
CA ASN A 205 10.32 55.37 -1.52
C ASN A 205 11.12 55.90 -0.32
N LYS A 206 11.64 55.02 0.55
CA LYS A 206 12.50 55.43 1.67
C LYS A 206 13.80 56.09 1.20
N ILE A 207 14.42 55.58 0.14
CA ILE A 207 15.64 56.17 -0.43
C ILE A 207 15.34 57.54 -1.06
N GLN A 208 14.20 57.70 -1.72
CA GLN A 208 13.77 58.99 -2.27
C GLN A 208 13.52 60.01 -1.15
N ALA A 209 12.76 59.64 -0.12
CA ALA A 209 12.53 60.51 1.04
C ALA A 209 13.83 60.90 1.75
N ALA A 210 14.79 59.97 1.90
CA ALA A 210 16.10 60.27 2.49
C ALA A 210 16.93 61.24 1.62
N LYS A 211 16.83 61.15 0.29
CA LYS A 211 17.49 62.10 -0.63
C LYS A 211 16.85 63.49 -0.59
N GLU A 212 15.52 63.54 -0.51
CA GLU A 212 14.78 64.81 -0.38
C GLU A 212 15.11 65.50 0.94
N LEU A 213 15.13 64.76 2.05
CA LEU A 213 15.57 65.28 3.35
C LEU A 213 17.02 65.74 3.35
N ALA A 214 17.94 65.00 2.70
CA ALA A 214 19.33 65.42 2.57
C ALA A 214 19.47 66.75 1.79
N LEU A 215 18.74 66.89 0.68
CA LEU A 215 18.70 68.12 -0.11
C LEU A 215 18.09 69.29 0.68
N GLU A 216 17.07 69.05 1.50
CA GLU A 216 16.49 70.06 2.39
C GLU A 216 17.46 70.47 3.50
N THR A 217 18.19 69.52 4.10
CA THR A 217 19.23 69.84 5.11
C THR A 217 20.42 70.57 4.50
N GLU A 218 20.83 70.24 3.28
CA GLU A 218 21.89 70.96 2.56
C GLU A 218 21.43 72.37 2.14
N ALA A 219 20.16 72.53 1.75
CA ALA A 219 19.57 73.84 1.47
C ALA A 219 19.41 74.70 2.73
N GLN A 220 19.08 74.10 3.88
CA GLN A 220 19.04 74.79 5.17
C GLN A 220 20.45 75.17 5.66
N ALA A 221 21.45 74.30 5.51
CA ALA A 221 22.84 74.62 5.82
C ALA A 221 23.40 75.73 4.89
N ALA A 222 23.03 75.73 3.61
CA ALA A 222 23.39 76.79 2.67
C ALA A 222 22.68 78.12 2.98
N ALA A 223 21.44 78.08 3.49
CA ALA A 223 20.70 79.25 3.94
C ALA A 223 21.26 79.83 5.25
N GLU A 224 21.70 78.97 6.18
CA GLU A 224 22.38 79.40 7.42
C GLU A 224 23.73 80.06 7.12
N VAL A 225 24.51 79.53 6.18
CA VAL A 225 25.77 80.15 5.69
C VAL A 225 25.52 81.48 4.97
N ALA A 226 24.35 81.68 4.34
CA ALA A 226 23.96 82.94 3.72
C ALA A 226 23.39 83.99 4.71
N SER A 227 22.92 83.56 5.90
CA SER A 227 22.38 84.45 6.94
C SER A 227 23.42 85.05 7.91
N GLY A 228 24.71 84.73 7.76
CA GLY A 228 25.81 85.52 8.34
C GLY A 228 25.76 85.73 9.86
N VAL A 229 25.69 84.66 10.65
CA VAL A 229 25.98 84.71 12.09
C VAL A 229 27.21 83.84 12.38
N PRO A 230 28.28 84.37 13.01
CA PRO A 230 29.52 83.62 13.20
C PRO A 230 29.34 82.53 14.27
N VAL A 231 29.80 81.32 13.94
CA VAL A 231 29.89 80.18 14.86
C VAL A 231 31.01 80.44 15.86
N PHE A 232 30.66 80.54 17.14
CA PHE A 232 31.60 80.37 18.24
C PHE A 232 31.88 78.87 18.39
N THR A 233 33.10 78.45 18.12
CA THR A 233 33.57 77.08 18.43
C THR A 233 33.67 76.92 19.94
N ALA A 234 32.64 76.35 20.56
CA ALA A 234 32.74 75.86 21.93
C ALA A 234 33.37 74.46 21.91
N SER A 235 34.48 74.38 22.61
CA SER A 235 35.35 73.23 22.86
C SER A 235 34.62 71.96 23.30
N ASP A 236 35.23 70.82 22.96
CA ASP A 236 35.07 69.54 23.63
C ASP A 236 34.90 69.74 25.14
N LEU A 237 33.73 69.36 25.67
CA LEU A 237 33.34 69.07 27.05
C LEU A 237 31.91 69.57 27.33
N ASP A 238 30.90 68.90 26.78
CA ASP A 238 29.56 68.94 27.37
C ASP A 238 28.97 67.53 27.44
N ILE A 239 29.27 66.86 28.56
CA ILE A 239 28.88 65.47 28.87
C ILE A 239 27.50 65.42 29.56
N LEU A 240 26.77 66.54 29.66
CA LEU A 240 25.52 66.62 30.44
C LEU A 240 24.25 66.90 29.64
N ALA A 241 24.30 67.00 28.31
CA ALA A 241 23.10 67.13 27.47
C ALA A 241 22.43 65.78 27.10
N ALA A 242 22.98 64.65 27.54
CA ALA A 242 22.49 63.30 27.22
C ALA A 242 21.82 62.61 28.42
N PHE A 243 20.83 63.26 29.06
CA PHE A 243 19.91 62.57 29.96
C PHE A 243 18.59 63.33 30.18
N GLU A 244 17.54 62.96 29.44
CA GLU A 244 16.16 63.22 29.85
C GLU A 244 15.52 61.90 30.35
N PRO A 245 15.13 61.81 31.64
CA PRO A 245 14.43 60.65 32.18
C PRO A 245 12.94 60.98 32.31
N ALA A 246 12.13 60.59 31.32
CA ALA A 246 10.72 60.19 31.45
C ALA A 246 9.94 60.40 30.14
N ALA A 247 9.90 59.38 29.29
CA ALA A 247 8.77 59.12 28.39
C ALA A 247 8.93 57.73 27.75
N ASP A 248 8.83 56.67 28.56
CA ASP A 248 8.56 55.33 28.06
C ASP A 248 7.55 54.66 29.00
N ALA A 249 6.31 55.12 28.86
CA ALA A 249 5.12 54.43 29.33
C ALA A 249 4.18 54.42 28.13
N ASP A 250 4.37 53.44 27.24
CA ASP A 250 3.33 52.78 26.45
C ASP A 250 3.96 51.92 25.34
N VAL A 251 4.23 50.63 25.62
CA VAL A 251 3.88 49.55 24.68
C VAL A 251 3.61 48.26 25.47
N VAL A 252 2.33 47.90 25.55
CA VAL A 252 1.83 46.54 25.72
C VAL A 252 1.25 46.11 24.37
N PHE A 253 1.55 44.87 23.99
CA PHE A 253 1.25 44.11 22.75
C PHE A 253 2.25 44.23 21.61
#